data_AF-A0A168NVA0-F1
#
_entry.id   AF-A0A168NVA0-F1
#
_cell.length_a   1.000
_cell.length_b   1.000
_cell.length_c   1.000
_cell.angle_alpha   90.00
_cell.angle_beta   90.00
_cell.angle_gamma   90.00
#
_symmetry.space_group_name_H-M   'P 1'
#
loop_
_entity.id
_entity.type
_entity.pdbx_description
1 polymer ?
#
loop_
_entity_poly.entity_id
_entity_poly.type
_entity_poly.pdbx_seq_one_letter_code
_entity_poly.pdbx_strand_id
1 'polypeptide(L)'
;MANEKIKWHPAFAAAIQLELKEYKEDLEFVTEYQLTDEPLRIDVLVIKKLKDIRITKLLGKIFRKYNIFEYKSPTDYISIDDYYKVKAYAYLYKALSEGTNKINIKEMTITLTSNKYPRKLVEYLKSEQGAIVKAVNNGIYYIKNTDIETQLLVSK
;
A
#
# COMPACT_ATOMS: atom_id res chain seq x y z
N MET A 1 -13.69 41.66 5.97
CA MET A 1 -12.23 41.49 5.85
C MET A 1 -11.95 40.01 5.88
N ALA A 2 -11.37 39.47 4.81
CA ALA A 2 -11.14 38.03 4.68
C ALA A 2 -10.06 37.59 5.69
N ASN A 3 -10.36 36.50 6.41
CA ASN A 3 -9.47 35.89 7.38
C ASN A 3 -8.26 35.29 6.63
N GLU A 4 -7.16 36.02 6.52
CA GLU A 4 -5.90 35.49 5.97
C GLU A 4 -5.39 34.38 6.88
N LYS A 5 -5.74 33.13 6.56
CA LYS A 5 -5.18 31.95 7.21
C LYS A 5 -3.66 31.98 7.04
N ILE A 6 -2.93 32.02 8.16
CA ILE A 6 -1.47 31.86 8.19
C ILE A 6 -1.10 30.62 7.37
N LYS A 7 -0.30 30.82 6.31
CA LYS A 7 0.23 29.73 5.49
C LYS A 7 1.48 29.16 6.18
N TRP A 8 1.29 28.15 7.01
CA TRP A 8 2.38 27.50 7.75
C TRP A 8 3.35 26.72 6.86
N HIS A 9 2.87 26.13 5.74
CA HIS A 9 3.72 25.32 4.87
C HIS A 9 4.89 26.10 4.25
N PRO A 10 4.70 27.32 3.68
CA PRO A 10 5.83 28.13 3.21
C PRO A 10 6.82 28.53 4.31
N ALA A 11 6.33 28.90 5.50
CA ALA A 11 7.20 29.28 6.61
C ALA A 11 8.06 28.11 7.11
N PHE A 12 7.46 26.92 7.19
CA PHE A 12 8.19 25.70 7.54
C PHE A 12 9.21 25.32 6.46
N ALA A 13 8.83 25.36 5.19
CA ALA A 13 9.76 25.10 4.08
C ALA A 13 10.96 26.06 4.09
N ALA A 14 10.73 27.35 4.32
CA ALA A 14 11.79 28.35 4.43
C ALA A 14 12.71 28.09 5.64
N ALA A 15 12.17 27.65 6.77
CA ALA A 15 12.97 27.26 7.93
C ALA A 15 13.89 26.07 7.61
N ILE A 16 13.39 25.04 6.92
CA ILE A 16 14.20 23.89 6.48
C ILE A 16 15.30 24.32 5.50
N GLN A 17 14.98 25.18 4.53
CA GLN A 17 15.96 25.72 3.59
C GLN A 17 17.05 26.55 4.29
N LEU A 18 16.67 27.35 5.29
CA LEU A 18 17.62 28.15 6.06
C LEU A 18 18.55 27.28 6.91
N GLU A 19 17.99 26.25 7.55
CA GLU A 19 18.76 25.29 8.36
C GLU A 19 19.78 24.55 7.50
N LEU A 20 19.40 24.14 6.28
CA LEU A 20 20.23 23.36 5.36
C LEU A 20 20.97 24.21 4.33
N LYS A 21 21.06 25.53 4.54
CA LYS A 21 21.60 26.49 3.55
C LYS A 21 23.04 26.23 3.12
N GLU A 22 23.84 25.58 3.98
CA GLU A 22 25.23 25.26 3.67
C GLU A 22 25.37 24.18 2.59
N TYR A 23 24.32 23.37 2.38
CA TYR A 23 24.26 22.33 1.36
C TYR A 23 23.48 22.75 0.11
N LYS A 24 23.31 24.07 -0.12
CA LYS A 24 22.49 24.59 -1.24
C LYS A 24 22.94 24.16 -2.64
N GLU A 25 24.21 23.77 -2.79
CA GLU A 25 24.73 23.26 -4.07
C GLU A 25 24.47 21.74 -4.24
N ASP A 26 24.18 21.04 -3.13
CA ASP A 26 23.97 19.58 -3.10
C ASP A 26 22.49 19.17 -2.95
N LEU A 27 21.62 20.11 -2.53
CA LEU A 27 20.20 19.85 -2.21
C LEU A 27 19.25 20.67 -3.08
N GLU A 28 18.24 19.99 -3.65
CA GLU A 28 17.07 20.62 -4.28
C GLU A 28 15.89 20.64 -3.32
N PHE A 29 15.24 21.81 -3.19
CA PHE A 29 14.07 21.97 -2.35
C PHE A 29 12.82 22.13 -3.20
N VAL A 30 11.99 21.09 -3.25
CA VAL A 30 10.69 21.12 -3.92
C VAL A 30 9.58 21.11 -2.88
N THR A 31 8.80 22.18 -2.82
CA THR A 31 7.69 22.32 -1.86
C THR A 31 6.38 21.87 -2.47
N GLU A 32 5.51 21.24 -1.67
CA GLU A 32 4.17 20.84 -2.09
C GLU A 32 4.18 19.91 -3.33
N TYR A 33 5.17 19.02 -3.42
CA TYR A 33 5.31 18.07 -4.53
C TYR A 33 4.09 17.15 -4.64
N GLN A 34 3.47 17.15 -5.82
CA GLN A 34 2.34 16.30 -6.14
C GLN A 34 2.82 14.92 -6.58
N LEU A 35 2.39 13.87 -5.86
CA LEU A 35 2.84 12.50 -6.12
C LEU A 35 2.25 11.89 -7.41
N THR A 36 1.05 12.33 -7.80
CA THR A 36 0.32 11.81 -8.96
C THR A 36 -0.52 12.92 -9.58
N ASP A 37 -0.61 12.93 -10.91
CA ASP A 37 -1.47 13.89 -11.62
C ASP A 37 -2.95 13.71 -11.25
N GLU A 38 -3.36 12.47 -11.03
CA GLU A 38 -4.72 12.08 -10.64
C GLU A 38 -4.80 11.67 -9.16
N PRO A 39 -5.97 11.81 -8.50
CA PRO A 39 -6.16 11.33 -7.13
C PRO A 39 -5.88 9.83 -6.98
N LEU A 40 -5.21 9.46 -5.88
CA LEU A 40 -4.93 8.06 -5.54
C LEU A 40 -6.22 7.25 -5.43
N ARG A 41 -6.23 6.06 -6.03
CA ARG A 41 -7.40 5.18 -6.09
C ARG A 41 -7.01 3.72 -5.91
N ILE A 42 -7.77 3.03 -5.07
CA ILE A 42 -7.73 1.57 -4.90
C ILE A 42 -8.57 0.93 -6.01
N ASP A 43 -8.05 -0.10 -6.68
CA ASP A 43 -8.78 -0.80 -7.75
C ASP A 43 -10.06 -1.45 -7.22
N VAL A 44 -9.94 -2.28 -6.17
CA VAL A 44 -11.10 -2.90 -5.50
C VAL A 44 -10.89 -2.97 -3.99
N LEU A 45 -11.88 -2.52 -3.23
CA LEU A 45 -11.94 -2.66 -1.78
C LEU A 45 -13.11 -3.57 -1.39
N VAL A 46 -12.81 -4.68 -0.72
CA VAL A 46 -13.81 -5.60 -0.15
C VAL A 46 -13.88 -5.40 1.35
N ILE A 47 -15.07 -5.12 1.88
CA ILE A 47 -15.32 -4.90 3.31
C ILE A 47 -16.27 -5.98 3.83
N LYS A 48 -15.83 -6.75 4.83
CA LYS A 48 -16.73 -7.64 5.56
C LYS A 48 -17.67 -6.81 6.44
N LYS A 49 -18.98 -6.91 6.17
CA LYS A 49 -20.02 -6.27 7.01
C LYS A 49 -20.03 -6.84 8.43
N LEU A 50 -19.87 -8.16 8.56
CA LEU A 50 -19.69 -8.86 9.83
C LEU A 50 -18.23 -9.32 9.91
N LYS A 51 -17.48 -8.85 10.90
CA LYS A 51 -16.03 -9.11 11.02
C LYS A 51 -15.71 -10.60 11.00
N ASP A 52 -16.53 -11.40 11.67
CA ASP A 52 -16.28 -12.82 11.91
C ASP A 52 -16.91 -13.75 10.85
N ILE A 53 -17.51 -13.20 9.78
CA ILE A 53 -18.01 -14.03 8.69
C ILE A 53 -16.87 -14.82 8.04
N ARG A 54 -17.04 -16.14 8.02
CA ARG A 54 -16.09 -17.06 7.40
C ARG A 54 -16.40 -17.21 5.91
N ILE A 55 -15.47 -16.79 5.08
CA ILE A 55 -15.53 -17.02 3.64
C ILE A 55 -14.87 -18.38 3.34
N THR A 56 -15.62 -19.31 2.76
CA THR A 56 -15.14 -20.67 2.46
C THR A 56 -14.51 -20.78 1.08
N LYS A 57 -14.79 -19.82 0.18
CA LYS A 57 -14.17 -19.74 -1.15
C LYS A 57 -12.68 -19.44 -1.02
N LEU A 58 -11.84 -20.13 -1.80
CA LEU A 58 -10.38 -20.04 -1.75
C LEU A 58 -9.88 -18.60 -1.85
N LEU A 59 -10.44 -17.84 -2.80
CA LEU A 59 -10.15 -16.43 -3.03
C LEU A 59 -10.22 -15.59 -1.75
N GLY A 60 -11.28 -15.78 -0.96
CA GLY A 60 -11.59 -14.94 0.19
C GLY A 60 -11.18 -15.53 1.53
N LYS A 61 -10.57 -16.72 1.55
CA LYS A 61 -10.27 -17.45 2.79
C LYS A 61 -9.29 -16.71 3.71
N ILE A 62 -8.38 -15.92 3.13
CA ILE A 62 -7.41 -15.08 3.86
C ILE A 62 -7.98 -13.70 4.24
N PHE A 63 -9.11 -13.28 3.66
CA PHE A 63 -9.61 -11.92 3.86
C PHE A 63 -9.86 -11.65 5.33
N ARG A 64 -9.23 -10.59 5.82
CA ARG A 64 -9.58 -9.93 7.08
C ARG A 64 -10.78 -9.01 6.84
N LYS A 65 -11.01 -8.02 7.71
CA LYS A 65 -12.18 -7.13 7.62
C LYS A 65 -12.16 -6.30 6.35
N TYR A 66 -10.97 -5.85 5.94
CA TYR A 66 -10.75 -5.03 4.75
C TYR A 66 -9.76 -5.75 3.84
N ASN A 67 -10.13 -6.02 2.59
CA ASN A 67 -9.22 -6.54 1.58
C ASN A 67 -9.08 -5.56 0.41
N ILE A 68 -7.86 -5.14 0.11
CA ILE A 68 -7.55 -4.28 -1.04
C ILE A 68 -7.01 -5.14 -2.16
N PHE A 69 -7.46 -4.92 -3.39
CA PHE A 69 -6.89 -5.52 -4.58
C PHE A 69 -6.04 -4.51 -5.36
N GLU A 70 -4.96 -5.03 -5.94
CA GLU A 70 -4.24 -4.40 -7.05
C GLU A 70 -4.26 -5.39 -8.23
N TYR A 71 -4.75 -4.92 -9.38
CA TYR A 71 -4.81 -5.72 -10.60
C TYR A 71 -3.79 -5.25 -11.63
N LYS A 72 -3.04 -6.21 -12.19
CA LYS A 72 -2.20 -5.98 -13.36
C LYS A 72 -2.78 -6.67 -14.57
N SER A 73 -2.70 -5.99 -15.72
CA SER A 73 -3.17 -6.54 -16.98
C SER A 73 -2.38 -7.80 -17.37
N PRO A 74 -2.89 -8.63 -18.30
CA PRO A 74 -2.23 -9.86 -18.71
C PRO A 74 -0.78 -9.71 -19.22
N THR A 75 -0.47 -8.55 -19.80
CA THR A 75 0.86 -8.23 -20.33
C THR A 75 1.80 -7.69 -19.27
N ASP A 76 1.27 -7.24 -18.14
CA ASP A 76 2.02 -6.58 -17.08
C ASP A 76 2.54 -7.57 -16.03
N TYR A 77 3.51 -7.08 -15.26
CA TYR A 77 4.13 -7.80 -14.17
C TYR A 77 3.92 -7.04 -12.87
N ILE A 78 3.75 -7.76 -11.76
CA ILE A 78 3.73 -7.13 -10.43
C ILE A 78 5.17 -6.96 -9.93
N SER A 79 5.62 -5.72 -9.89
CA SER A 79 6.93 -5.33 -9.39
C SER A 79 6.98 -5.18 -7.86
N ILE A 80 8.17 -4.89 -7.35
CA ILE A 80 8.38 -4.49 -5.94
C ILE A 80 7.67 -3.16 -5.66
N ASP A 81 7.72 -2.22 -6.61
CA ASP A 81 7.11 -0.89 -6.46
C ASP A 81 5.58 -0.97 -6.42
N ASP A 82 4.99 -1.86 -7.22
CA ASP A 82 3.54 -2.12 -7.17
C ASP A 82 3.09 -2.64 -5.80
N TYR A 83 3.91 -3.50 -5.19
CA TYR A 83 3.64 -3.98 -3.83
C TYR A 83 3.68 -2.85 -2.80
N TYR A 84 4.67 -1.96 -2.88
CA TYR A 84 4.75 -0.81 -1.98
C TYR A 84 3.64 0.20 -2.23
N LYS A 85 3.24 0.42 -3.49
CA LYS A 85 2.12 1.28 -3.87
C LYS A 85 0.81 0.80 -3.25
N VAL A 86 0.46 -0.49 -3.38
CA VAL A 86 -0.76 -1.01 -2.78
C VAL A 86 -0.69 -1.04 -1.24
N LYS A 87 0.51 -1.24 -0.65
CA LYS A 87 0.71 -1.07 0.79
C LYS A 87 0.48 0.37 1.23
N ALA A 88 0.97 1.36 0.49
CA ALA A 88 0.71 2.77 0.75
C ALA A 88 -0.80 3.07 0.70
N TYR A 89 -1.54 2.48 -0.26
CA TYR A 89 -2.99 2.58 -0.30
C TYR A 89 -3.66 2.00 0.95
N ALA A 90 -3.19 0.85 1.43
CA ALA A 90 -3.69 0.27 2.66
C ALA A 90 -3.43 1.16 3.88
N TYR A 91 -2.23 1.73 3.99
CA TYR A 91 -1.89 2.66 5.06
C TYR A 91 -2.73 3.93 5.01
N LEU A 92 -2.92 4.52 3.82
CA LEU A 92 -3.76 5.70 3.64
C LEU A 92 -5.21 5.39 3.99
N TYR A 93 -5.76 4.27 3.53
CA TYR A 93 -7.12 3.86 3.87
C TYR A 93 -7.33 3.73 5.39
N LYS A 94 -6.34 3.17 6.10
CA LYS A 94 -6.34 3.12 7.56
C LYS A 94 -6.20 4.50 8.20
N ALA A 95 -5.23 5.31 7.75
CA ALA A 95 -4.88 6.58 8.38
C ALA A 95 -5.96 7.65 8.19
N LEU A 96 -6.65 7.63 7.05
CA LEU A 96 -7.75 8.54 6.73
C LEU A 96 -9.08 8.11 7.36
N SER A 97 -9.13 6.98 8.07
CA SER A 97 -10.32 6.61 8.84
C SER A 97 -10.41 7.47 10.11
N GLU A 98 -11.54 8.15 10.30
CA GLU A 98 -11.73 9.11 11.40
C GLU A 98 -11.55 8.46 12.78
N GLY A 99 -10.60 8.96 13.56
CA GLY A 99 -10.33 8.54 14.93
C GLY A 99 -9.06 7.68 15.07
N THR A 100 -8.49 7.69 16.26
CA THR A 100 -7.23 6.99 16.54
C THR A 100 -7.39 5.47 16.38
N ASN A 101 -6.62 4.90 15.45
CA ASN A 101 -6.53 3.46 15.20
C ASN A 101 -7.89 2.75 14.96
N LYS A 102 -8.86 3.44 14.34
CA LYS A 102 -10.21 2.89 14.06
C LYS A 102 -10.19 1.62 13.21
N ILE A 103 -9.27 1.55 12.25
CA ILE A 103 -8.97 0.34 11.48
C ILE A 103 -7.65 -0.22 12.01
N ASN A 104 -7.65 -1.38 12.68
CA ASN A 104 -6.39 -1.99 13.08
C ASN A 104 -5.66 -2.50 11.82
N ILE A 105 -4.34 -2.34 11.72
CA ILE A 105 -3.58 -2.82 10.55
C ILE A 105 -3.73 -4.34 10.35
N LYS A 106 -3.91 -5.09 11.44
CA LYS A 106 -4.20 -6.53 11.44
C LYS A 106 -5.63 -6.86 11.02
N GLU A 107 -6.46 -5.88 10.67
CA GLU A 107 -7.76 -6.10 10.03
C GLU A 107 -7.69 -5.95 8.51
N MET A 108 -6.51 -5.61 7.97
CA MET A 108 -6.29 -5.44 6.54
C MET A 108 -5.63 -6.67 5.90
N THR A 109 -5.95 -6.90 4.64
CA THR A 109 -5.33 -7.89 3.76
C THR A 109 -5.17 -7.28 2.38
N ILE A 110 -4.13 -7.67 1.65
CA ILE A 110 -3.92 -7.25 0.26
C ILE A 110 -4.08 -8.47 -0.64
N THR A 111 -4.67 -8.30 -1.81
CA THR A 111 -4.68 -9.29 -2.89
C THR A 111 -4.04 -8.70 -4.14
N LEU A 112 -2.94 -9.28 -4.56
CA LEU A 112 -2.23 -8.96 -5.80
C LEU A 112 -2.67 -9.93 -6.89
N THR A 113 -3.06 -9.46 -8.07
CA THR A 113 -3.45 -10.33 -9.18
C THR A 113 -2.58 -10.12 -10.41
N SER A 114 -1.95 -11.18 -10.89
CA SER A 114 -1.08 -11.17 -12.06
C SER A 114 -1.29 -12.40 -12.93
N ASN A 115 -0.97 -12.31 -14.22
CA ASN A 115 -0.92 -13.49 -15.08
C ASN A 115 0.41 -14.25 -15.01
N LYS A 116 1.42 -13.69 -14.34
CA LYS A 116 2.75 -14.29 -14.21
C LYS A 116 3.18 -14.29 -12.76
N TYR A 117 3.81 -15.39 -12.33
CA TYR A 117 4.34 -15.47 -10.97
C TYR A 117 5.48 -14.45 -10.78
N PRO A 118 5.38 -13.50 -9.84
CA PRO A 118 6.31 -12.41 -9.71
C PRO A 118 7.56 -12.83 -8.91
N ARG A 119 8.45 -13.59 -9.56
CA ARG A 119 9.69 -14.12 -8.95
C ARG A 119 10.53 -13.06 -8.24
N LYS A 120 10.81 -11.92 -8.88
CA LYS A 120 11.62 -10.83 -8.32
C LYS A 120 11.00 -10.25 -7.05
N LEU A 121 9.69 -9.99 -7.06
CA LEU A 121 8.98 -9.54 -5.85
C LEU A 121 9.08 -10.59 -4.74
N VAL A 122 8.81 -11.86 -5.05
CA VAL A 122 8.82 -12.92 -4.04
C VAL A 122 10.21 -13.12 -3.44
N GLU A 123 11.26 -13.09 -4.27
CA GLU A 123 12.66 -13.16 -3.81
C GLU A 123 12.99 -12.00 -2.89
N TYR A 124 12.68 -10.76 -3.30
CA TYR A 124 12.88 -9.56 -2.49
C TYR A 124 12.15 -9.63 -1.14
N LEU A 125 10.88 -10.05 -1.12
CA LEU A 125 10.12 -10.14 0.13
C LEU A 125 10.71 -11.18 1.08
N LYS A 126 11.25 -12.29 0.55
CA LYS A 126 11.92 -13.30 1.37
C LYS A 126 13.25 -12.81 1.91
N SER A 127 14.10 -12.20 1.09
CA SER A 127 15.45 -11.78 1.48
C SER A 127 15.44 -10.53 2.35
N GLU A 128 14.71 -9.49 1.94
CA GLU A 128 14.78 -8.17 2.57
C GLU A 128 13.75 -7.99 3.69
N GLN A 129 12.60 -8.67 3.62
CA GLN A 129 11.52 -8.51 4.60
C GLN A 129 11.31 -9.75 5.48
N GLY A 130 12.07 -10.83 5.26
CA GLY A 130 11.88 -12.09 5.98
C GLY A 130 10.48 -12.68 5.80
N ALA A 131 9.82 -12.37 4.68
CA ALA A 131 8.46 -12.82 4.42
C ALA A 131 8.42 -14.32 4.14
N ILE A 132 7.35 -14.97 4.60
CA ILE A 132 7.11 -16.38 4.35
C ILE A 132 6.07 -16.52 3.25
N VAL A 133 6.49 -17.05 2.09
CA VAL A 133 5.60 -17.29 0.95
C VAL A 133 5.22 -18.77 0.88
N LYS A 134 3.92 -19.07 1.00
CA LYS A 134 3.36 -20.43 0.99
C LYS A 134 2.42 -20.59 -0.20
N ALA A 135 2.62 -21.62 -1.02
CA ALA A 135 1.63 -22.03 -2.01
C ALA A 135 0.45 -22.71 -1.28
N VAL A 136 -0.77 -22.29 -1.57
CA VAL A 136 -1.99 -22.75 -0.88
C VAL A 136 -2.88 -23.54 -1.84
N ASN A 137 -2.90 -23.15 -3.10
CA ASN A 137 -3.53 -23.86 -4.20
C ASN A 137 -2.85 -23.47 -5.51
N ASN A 138 -3.21 -24.11 -6.61
CA ASN A 138 -2.78 -23.74 -7.95
C ASN A 138 -3.08 -22.25 -8.20
N GLY A 139 -2.03 -21.46 -8.43
CA GLY A 139 -2.15 -20.02 -8.64
C GLY A 139 -2.46 -19.18 -7.40
N ILE A 140 -2.47 -19.73 -6.18
CA ILE A 140 -2.74 -18.96 -4.95
C ILE A 140 -1.59 -19.12 -3.95
N TYR A 141 -0.99 -17.99 -3.58
CA TYR A 141 0.11 -17.92 -2.62
C TYR A 141 -0.21 -16.96 -1.49
N TYR A 142 0.13 -17.33 -0.26
CA TYR A 142 0.05 -16.44 0.90
C TYR A 142 1.43 -15.96 1.29
N ILE A 143 1.58 -14.65 1.39
CA ILE A 143 2.75 -13.95 1.87
C ILE A 143 2.44 -13.52 3.31
N LYS A 144 3.22 -14.04 4.24
CA LYS A 144 3.07 -13.86 5.69
C LYS A 144 4.35 -13.30 6.30
N ASN A 145 4.31 -13.07 7.61
CA ASN A 145 5.40 -12.43 8.36
C ASN A 145 5.67 -11.01 7.88
N THR A 146 4.61 -10.32 7.46
CA THR A 146 4.58 -8.92 7.10
C THR A 146 3.58 -8.20 8.01
N ASP A 147 3.61 -6.88 8.02
CA ASP A 147 2.67 -6.06 8.76
C ASP A 147 1.21 -6.25 8.28
N ILE A 148 1.03 -6.35 6.95
CA ILE A 148 -0.22 -6.71 6.26
C ILE A 148 -0.04 -8.04 5.51
N GLU A 149 -0.84 -9.05 5.83
CA GLU A 149 -0.84 -10.32 5.10
C GLU A 149 -1.30 -10.09 3.65
N THR A 150 -0.63 -10.75 2.71
CA THR A 150 -0.88 -10.56 1.28
C THR A 150 -1.18 -11.90 0.60
N GLN A 151 -2.19 -11.91 -0.24
CA GLN A 151 -2.49 -12.98 -1.19
C GLN A 151 -1.94 -12.59 -2.55
N LEU A 152 -1.25 -13.51 -3.20
CA LEU A 152 -0.90 -13.40 -4.61
C LEU A 152 -1.73 -14.42 -5.38
N LEU A 153 -2.48 -13.92 -6.37
CA LEU A 153 -3.23 -14.68 -7.34
C LEU A 153 -2.49 -14.65 -8.67
N VAL A 154 -2.16 -15.83 -9.17
CA VAL A 154 -1.53 -16.03 -10.47
C VAL A 154 -2.49 -16.81 -11.37
N SER A 155 -3.18 -16.11 -12.25
CA SER A 155 -3.97 -16.72 -13.32
C SER A 155 -3.05 -17.13 -14.47
N LYS A 156 -3.30 -18.29 -15.09
CA LYS A 156 -2.70 -18.64 -16.38
C LYS A 156 -3.58 -18.14 -17.50
#